data_AF-N6TAR2-F1
#
_entry.id   AF-N6TAR2-F1
#
_cell.length_a   1.000
_cell.length_b   1.000
_cell.length_c   1.000
_cell.angle_alpha   90.00
_cell.angle_beta   90.00
_cell.angle_gamma   90.00
#
_symmetry.space_group_name_H-M   'P 1'
#
loop_
_entity.id
_entity.type
_entity.pdbx_description
1 polymer ?
#
loop_
_entity_poly.entity_id
_entity_poly.type
_entity_poly.pdbx_seq_one_letter_code
_entity_poly.pdbx_strand_id
1 'polypeptide(L)'
;MLNLKQLLDTVKIQPQIRSEMYRKVMINQLQKRPYWCISRQRKWGVPIPVFYHHQTKEPLINQNIIDHLCAKLQENGSDFWWQLPQNQLLPPEYSDKAKDYIKGEDILDIWFDSGISWSYLFNDSQVADLYLEGVDQFTGWFQSSLITSTALRDRCPFKEILVHGFAVDEKGEKMSKSLGNVVDPVDVVLGGKAGQNAYGVDVLRWWVACHANQTTMASVSTNILNQSKDEVQKIRSILRFAISALSDYQYDEEDFQHTRLVDRYILHLLYQIHGKNSQILVLRI
;
A
#
# COMPACT_ATOMS: atom_id res chain seq x y z
N MET A 1 18.19 -18.37 -0.79
CA MET A 1 17.71 -18.12 0.58
C MET A 1 18.66 -17.25 1.41
N LEU A 2 19.99 -17.45 1.40
CA LEU A 2 20.92 -16.58 2.16
C LEU A 2 20.82 -15.08 1.78
N ASN A 3 20.64 -14.80 0.48
CA ASN A 3 20.58 -13.43 -0.05
C ASN A 3 19.35 -12.64 0.47
N LEU A 4 18.15 -13.25 0.46
CA LEU A 4 16.90 -12.62 0.94
C LEU A 4 16.97 -12.13 2.40
N LYS A 5 17.60 -12.91 3.28
CA LYS A 5 17.73 -12.53 4.69
C LYS A 5 18.65 -11.32 4.84
N GLN A 6 19.77 -11.31 4.13
CA GLN A 6 20.73 -10.20 4.12
C GLN A 6 20.11 -8.93 3.54
N LEU A 7 19.34 -9.05 2.45
CA LEU A 7 18.59 -7.95 1.86
C LEU A 7 17.54 -7.39 2.83
N LEU A 8 16.82 -8.25 3.56
CA LEU A 8 15.85 -7.77 4.54
C LEU A 8 16.52 -6.97 5.66
N ASP A 9 17.75 -7.33 6.07
CA ASP A 9 18.52 -6.62 7.11
C ASP A 9 18.84 -5.16 6.76
N THR A 10 18.80 -4.79 5.48
CA THR A 10 18.94 -3.38 5.05
C THR A 10 17.63 -2.59 5.14
N VAL A 11 16.50 -3.24 5.38
CA VAL A 11 15.17 -2.61 5.42
C VAL A 11 14.86 -2.12 6.84
N LYS A 12 14.48 -0.84 6.96
CA LYS A 12 13.95 -0.26 8.20
C LYS A 12 12.49 -0.67 8.36
N ILE A 13 12.09 -1.18 9.52
CA ILE A 13 10.70 -1.58 9.79
C ILE A 13 10.16 -0.74 10.94
N GLN A 14 9.07 -0.03 10.68
CA GLN A 14 8.33 0.75 11.66
C GLN A 14 6.97 0.12 11.93
N PRO A 15 6.46 0.25 13.17
CA PRO A 15 7.05 0.92 14.33
C PRO A 15 8.27 0.19 14.92
N GLN A 16 9.30 0.95 15.32
CA GLN A 16 10.58 0.42 15.82
C GLN A 16 10.41 -0.62 16.94
N ILE A 17 9.46 -0.41 17.86
CA ILE A 17 9.16 -1.28 19.01
C ILE A 17 8.82 -2.72 18.58
N ARG A 18 8.27 -2.91 17.38
CA ARG A 18 7.86 -4.23 16.85
C ARG A 18 8.69 -4.70 15.66
N SER A 19 9.69 -3.91 15.26
CA SER A 19 10.53 -4.15 14.08
C SER A 19 11.14 -5.56 14.05
N GLU A 20 11.71 -6.01 15.17
CA GLU A 20 12.31 -7.34 15.28
C GLU A 20 11.29 -8.48 15.15
N MET A 21 10.10 -8.30 15.76
CA MET A 21 9.03 -9.29 15.67
C MET A 21 8.57 -9.43 14.21
N TYR A 22 8.35 -8.31 13.53
CA TYR A 22 7.94 -8.29 12.14
C TYR A 22 8.99 -8.87 11.19
N ARG A 23 10.26 -8.55 11.41
CA ARG A 23 11.38 -9.16 10.69
C ARG A 23 11.39 -10.68 10.84
N LYS A 24 11.21 -11.18 12.07
CA LYS A 24 11.12 -12.63 12.35
C LYS A 24 9.93 -13.26 11.62
N VAL A 25 8.78 -12.60 11.52
CA VAL A 25 7.62 -13.10 10.76
C VAL A 25 7.96 -13.31 9.29
N MET A 26 8.56 -12.31 8.63
CA MET A 26 8.95 -12.42 7.22
C MET A 26 9.98 -13.54 6.99
N ILE A 27 11.03 -13.59 7.83
CA ILE A 27 12.07 -14.63 7.74
C ILE A 27 11.47 -16.03 7.93
N ASN A 28 10.62 -16.20 8.95
CA ASN A 28 9.98 -17.49 9.22
C ASN A 28 9.09 -17.94 8.08
N GLN A 29 8.38 -17.02 7.41
CA GLN A 29 7.57 -17.35 6.23
C GLN A 29 8.44 -17.83 5.07
N LEU A 30 9.55 -17.12 4.79
CA LEU A 30 10.51 -17.53 3.76
C LEU A 30 11.09 -18.93 4.02
N GLN A 31 11.37 -19.25 5.29
CA GLN A 31 11.93 -20.56 5.65
C GLN A 31 10.90 -21.69 5.60
N LYS A 32 9.65 -21.42 6.01
CA LYS A 32 8.58 -22.44 6.05
C LYS A 32 8.01 -22.78 4.67
N ARG A 33 8.07 -21.87 3.71
CA ARG A 33 7.53 -22.05 2.36
C ARG A 33 8.62 -21.85 1.31
N PRO A 34 9.47 -22.87 1.07
CA PRO A 34 10.57 -22.76 0.09
C PRO A 34 10.06 -22.65 -1.35
N TYR A 35 8.83 -23.10 -1.62
CA TYR A 35 8.18 -23.02 -2.92
C TYR A 35 6.92 -22.19 -2.84
N TRP A 36 6.68 -21.39 -3.89
CA TRP A 36 5.45 -20.66 -4.10
C TRP A 36 4.70 -21.26 -5.29
N CYS A 37 3.55 -21.87 -5.03
CA CYS A 37 2.63 -22.25 -6.10
C CYS A 37 1.98 -20.98 -6.66
N ILE A 38 2.45 -20.53 -7.82
CA ILE A 38 1.97 -19.32 -8.49
C ILE A 38 0.76 -19.56 -9.39
N SER A 39 0.34 -20.81 -9.62
CA SER A 39 -0.78 -21.11 -10.52
C SER A 39 -2.11 -21.28 -9.79
N ARG A 40 -3.21 -20.90 -10.44
CA ARG A 40 -4.58 -21.03 -9.93
C ARG A 40 -5.53 -21.47 -11.04
N GLN A 41 -6.40 -22.44 -10.72
CA GLN A 41 -7.48 -22.88 -11.61
C GLN A 41 -8.71 -21.97 -11.46
N ARG A 42 -8.59 -20.74 -11.95
CA ARG A 42 -9.63 -19.70 -11.86
C ARG A 42 -9.75 -19.00 -13.23
N LYS A 43 -10.86 -18.29 -13.44
CA LYS A 43 -11.16 -17.63 -14.72
C LYS A 43 -10.78 -16.16 -14.78
N TRP A 44 -10.58 -15.49 -13.63
CA TRP A 44 -10.28 -14.06 -13.56
C TRP A 44 -8.87 -13.82 -13.01
N GLY A 45 -7.97 -13.35 -13.87
CA GLY A 45 -6.60 -12.92 -13.54
C GLY A 45 -5.66 -13.08 -14.73
N VAL A 46 -4.38 -12.79 -14.52
CA VAL A 46 -3.36 -12.84 -15.59
C VAL A 46 -3.08 -14.29 -15.99
N PRO A 47 -3.21 -14.68 -17.27
CA PRO A 47 -2.92 -16.05 -17.70
C PRO A 47 -1.43 -16.37 -17.54
N ILE A 48 -1.11 -17.63 -17.22
CA ILE A 48 0.26 -18.13 -17.30
C ILE A 48 0.55 -18.49 -18.77
N PRO A 49 1.44 -17.78 -19.47
CA PRO A 49 1.61 -17.88 -20.92
C PRO A 49 2.45 -19.11 -21.32
N VAL A 50 1.95 -20.30 -21.04
CA VAL A 50 2.63 -21.57 -21.32
C VAL A 50 1.74 -22.45 -22.20
N PHE A 51 2.34 -23.09 -23.20
CA PHE A 51 1.70 -24.13 -23.99
C PHE A 51 2.20 -25.50 -23.55
N TYR A 52 1.43 -26.56 -23.77
CA TYR A 52 1.81 -27.94 -23.45
C TYR A 52 1.64 -28.83 -24.65
N HIS A 53 2.60 -29.71 -24.92
CA HIS A 53 2.45 -30.70 -25.99
C HIS A 53 1.35 -31.70 -25.62
N HIS A 54 0.45 -32.02 -26.56
CA HIS A 54 -0.78 -32.75 -26.29
C HIS A 54 -0.52 -34.17 -25.73
N GLN A 55 0.51 -34.85 -26.23
CA GLN A 55 0.86 -36.23 -25.84
C GLN A 55 1.80 -36.27 -24.63
N THR A 56 2.98 -35.67 -24.74
CA THR A 56 4.05 -35.69 -23.72
C THR A 56 3.77 -34.80 -22.52
N LYS A 57 2.86 -33.82 -22.63
CA LYS A 57 2.61 -32.78 -21.61
C LYS A 57 3.81 -31.89 -21.28
N GLU A 58 4.85 -31.91 -22.13
CA GLU A 58 6.01 -31.05 -21.96
C GLU A 58 5.63 -29.57 -22.20
N PRO A 59 6.12 -28.63 -21.36
CA PRO A 59 5.84 -27.22 -21.52
C PRO A 59 6.66 -26.63 -22.68
N LEU A 60 6.01 -25.80 -23.49
CA LEU A 60 6.61 -24.95 -24.49
C LEU A 60 6.50 -23.50 -24.05
N ILE A 61 7.64 -22.93 -23.66
CA ILE A 61 7.82 -21.53 -23.29
C ILE A 61 9.27 -21.13 -23.58
N ASN A 62 9.44 -19.96 -24.21
CA ASN A 62 10.75 -19.34 -24.46
C ASN A 62 10.57 -17.84 -24.72
N GLN A 63 11.68 -17.12 -24.83
CA GLN A 63 11.65 -15.66 -25.00
C GLN A 63 10.87 -15.23 -26.24
N ASN A 64 11.04 -15.91 -27.39
CA ASN A 64 10.33 -15.56 -28.63
C ASN A 64 8.80 -15.68 -28.48
N ILE A 65 8.33 -16.75 -27.80
CA ILE A 65 6.91 -16.92 -27.51
C ILE A 65 6.41 -15.81 -26.58
N ILE A 66 7.17 -15.48 -25.53
CA ILE A 66 6.79 -14.40 -24.61
C ILE A 66 6.72 -13.05 -25.32
N ASP A 67 7.71 -12.71 -26.15
CA ASP A 67 7.74 -11.45 -26.91
C ASP A 67 6.53 -11.34 -27.86
N HIS A 68 6.21 -12.42 -28.57
CA HIS A 68 5.03 -12.48 -29.44
C HIS A 68 3.73 -12.29 -28.65
N LEU A 69 3.60 -12.94 -27.49
CA LEU A 69 2.43 -12.80 -26.63
C LEU A 69 2.33 -11.39 -26.03
N CYS A 70 3.44 -10.75 -25.69
CA CYS A 70 3.47 -9.35 -25.27
C CYS A 70 2.99 -8.41 -26.37
N ALA A 71 3.38 -8.64 -27.63
CA ALA A 71 2.84 -7.89 -28.77
C ALA A 71 1.33 -8.12 -28.92
N LYS A 72 0.85 -9.36 -28.78
CA LYS A 72 -0.60 -9.67 -28.83
C LYS A 72 -1.38 -9.01 -27.70
N LEU A 73 -0.82 -8.96 -26.49
CA LEU A 73 -1.38 -8.25 -25.35
C LEU A 73 -1.53 -6.75 -25.63
N GLN A 74 -0.52 -6.12 -26.23
CA GLN A 74 -0.56 -4.70 -26.59
C GLN A 74 -1.61 -4.39 -27.67
N GLU A 75 -1.78 -5.29 -28.65
CA GLU A 75 -2.74 -5.14 -29.75
C GLU A 75 -4.19 -5.39 -29.32
N ASN A 76 -4.43 -6.38 -28.45
CA ASN A 76 -5.77 -6.94 -28.20
C ASN A 76 -6.27 -6.75 -26.76
N GLY A 77 -5.43 -6.20 -25.87
CA GLY A 77 -5.75 -6.03 -24.45
C GLY A 77 -5.60 -7.31 -23.63
N SER A 78 -5.95 -7.24 -22.34
CA SER A 78 -5.68 -8.29 -21.34
C SER A 78 -6.31 -9.65 -21.65
N ASP A 79 -7.42 -9.66 -22.38
CA ASP A 79 -8.21 -10.86 -22.64
C ASP A 79 -7.74 -11.63 -23.88
N PHE A 80 -6.68 -11.17 -24.55
CA PHE A 80 -6.17 -11.76 -25.79
C PHE A 80 -5.93 -13.27 -25.69
N TRP A 81 -5.40 -13.74 -24.55
CA TRP A 81 -5.12 -15.16 -24.30
C TRP A 81 -6.37 -16.04 -24.38
N TRP A 82 -7.51 -15.48 -23.98
CA TRP A 82 -8.80 -16.19 -23.95
C TRP A 82 -9.56 -16.05 -25.26
N GLN A 83 -9.49 -14.88 -25.88
CA GLN A 83 -10.28 -14.53 -27.06
C GLN A 83 -9.63 -14.97 -28.38
N LEU A 84 -8.30 -14.90 -28.48
CA LEU A 84 -7.61 -15.26 -29.72
C LEU A 84 -7.55 -16.78 -29.92
N PRO A 85 -7.66 -17.25 -31.17
CA PRO A 85 -7.45 -18.64 -31.49
C PRO A 85 -5.97 -19.02 -31.29
N GLN A 86 -5.72 -20.28 -30.93
CA GLN A 86 -4.38 -20.75 -30.55
C GLN A 86 -3.32 -20.56 -31.64
N ASN A 87 -3.69 -20.67 -32.91
CA ASN A 87 -2.79 -20.43 -34.04
C ASN A 87 -2.30 -18.98 -34.14
N GLN A 88 -2.97 -18.03 -33.48
CA GLN A 88 -2.53 -16.64 -33.39
C GLN A 88 -1.72 -16.35 -32.12
N LEU A 89 -1.82 -17.22 -31.10
CA LEU A 89 -1.09 -17.09 -29.84
C LEU A 89 0.34 -17.65 -29.94
N LEU A 90 0.59 -18.59 -30.85
CA LEU A 90 1.94 -19.07 -31.14
C LEU A 90 2.61 -18.21 -32.21
N PRO A 91 3.93 -17.96 -32.11
CA PRO A 91 4.69 -17.28 -33.17
C PRO A 91 4.62 -18.04 -34.51
N PRO A 92 4.82 -17.35 -35.66
CA PRO A 92 4.70 -17.96 -36.99
C PRO A 92 5.56 -19.22 -37.21
N GLU A 93 6.73 -19.31 -36.57
CA GLU A 93 7.63 -20.47 -36.65
C GLU A 93 7.04 -21.77 -36.06
N TYR A 94 6.03 -21.64 -35.20
CA TYR A 94 5.31 -22.76 -34.61
C TYR A 94 4.01 -23.12 -35.36
N SER A 95 3.68 -22.43 -36.46
CA SER A 95 2.40 -22.62 -37.18
C SER A 95 2.15 -24.08 -37.57
N ASP A 96 3.16 -24.76 -38.12
CA ASP A 96 3.03 -26.16 -38.57
C ASP A 96 2.83 -27.16 -37.42
N LYS A 97 3.32 -26.79 -36.23
CA LYS A 97 3.27 -27.60 -35.01
C LYS A 97 2.18 -27.16 -34.05
N ALA A 98 1.46 -26.07 -34.34
CA ALA A 98 0.51 -25.46 -33.41
C ALA A 98 -0.61 -26.42 -32.97
N LYS A 99 -0.97 -27.39 -33.84
CA LYS A 99 -1.94 -28.47 -33.58
C LYS A 99 -1.49 -29.48 -32.51
N ASP A 100 -0.17 -29.59 -32.30
CA ASP A 100 0.41 -30.54 -31.35
C ASP A 100 0.46 -29.97 -29.92
N TYR A 101 0.15 -28.68 -29.76
CA TYR A 101 0.15 -28.00 -28.47
C TYR A 101 -1.27 -27.66 -28.01
N ILE A 102 -1.40 -27.40 -26.72
CA ILE A 102 -2.60 -26.83 -26.09
C ILE A 102 -2.18 -25.67 -25.19
N LYS A 103 -2.95 -24.57 -25.20
CA LYS A 103 -2.69 -23.45 -24.28
C LYS A 103 -3.01 -23.83 -22.83
N GLY A 104 -2.21 -23.35 -21.88
CA GLY A 104 -2.50 -23.46 -20.45
C GLY A 104 -3.76 -22.66 -20.06
N GLU A 105 -4.52 -23.19 -19.10
CA GLU A 105 -5.73 -22.54 -18.56
C GLU A 105 -5.53 -21.92 -17.17
N ASP A 106 -4.36 -22.13 -16.56
CA ASP A 106 -4.05 -21.57 -15.25
C ASP A 106 -3.76 -20.06 -15.34
N ILE A 107 -4.16 -19.34 -14.30
CA ILE A 107 -3.79 -17.93 -14.09
C ILE A 107 -2.75 -17.81 -12.97
N LEU A 108 -2.08 -16.66 -12.92
CA LEU A 108 -1.18 -16.28 -11.84
C LEU A 108 -1.94 -16.03 -10.54
N ASP A 109 -1.26 -16.29 -9.43
CA ASP A 109 -1.68 -15.93 -8.08
C ASP A 109 -1.78 -14.41 -7.93
N ILE A 110 -2.81 -13.90 -7.28
CA ILE A 110 -3.02 -12.45 -7.09
C ILE A 110 -1.89 -11.78 -6.31
N TRP A 111 -1.19 -12.55 -5.47
CA TRP A 111 0.01 -12.08 -4.77
C TRP A 111 1.20 -11.91 -5.71
N PHE A 112 1.23 -12.61 -6.85
CA PHE A 112 2.22 -12.40 -7.90
C PHE A 112 1.96 -11.06 -8.59
N ASP A 113 0.72 -10.83 -9.03
CA ASP A 113 0.31 -9.59 -9.70
C ASP A 113 0.63 -8.35 -8.84
N SER A 114 0.21 -8.37 -7.58
CA SER A 114 0.53 -7.28 -6.63
C SER A 114 2.02 -7.26 -6.26
N GLY A 115 2.66 -8.43 -6.16
CA GLY A 115 4.07 -8.56 -5.81
C GLY A 115 5.00 -7.91 -6.84
N ILE A 116 4.65 -7.90 -8.11
CA ILE A 116 5.46 -7.24 -9.15
C ILE A 116 5.16 -5.74 -9.28
N SER A 117 4.37 -5.13 -8.39
CA SER A 117 4.01 -3.70 -8.51
C SER A 117 5.21 -2.75 -8.43
N TRP A 118 6.32 -3.16 -7.80
CA TRP A 118 7.58 -2.41 -7.81
C TRP A 118 8.15 -2.19 -9.23
N SER A 119 7.71 -2.98 -10.21
CA SER A 119 8.15 -2.86 -11.61
C SER A 119 7.62 -1.60 -12.29
N TYR A 120 6.57 -0.97 -11.75
CA TYR A 120 6.03 0.30 -12.25
C TYR A 120 6.92 1.51 -11.94
N LEU A 121 7.95 1.35 -11.10
CA LEU A 121 8.95 2.40 -10.91
C LEU A 121 9.74 2.58 -12.23
N PHE A 122 9.84 3.84 -12.69
CA PHE A 122 10.34 4.21 -14.02
C PHE A 122 11.74 3.68 -14.37
N ASN A 123 12.56 3.34 -13.38
CA ASN A 123 13.90 2.83 -13.58
C ASN A 123 14.14 1.57 -12.75
N ASP A 124 14.75 0.54 -13.35
CA ASP A 124 15.11 -0.72 -12.67
C ASP A 124 16.03 -0.53 -11.46
N SER A 125 16.74 0.59 -11.39
CA SER A 125 17.58 0.91 -10.23
C SER A 125 16.80 1.49 -9.04
N GLN A 126 15.56 1.95 -9.23
CA GLN A 126 14.79 2.61 -8.18
C GLN A 126 14.25 1.60 -7.16
N VAL A 127 14.24 2.06 -5.90
CA VAL A 127 13.72 1.33 -4.73
C VAL A 127 12.81 2.32 -4.01
N ALA A 128 11.59 1.91 -3.68
CA ALA A 128 10.65 2.77 -2.98
C ALA A 128 11.21 3.17 -1.61
N ASP A 129 11.10 4.45 -1.24
CA ASP A 129 11.53 4.89 0.09
C ASP A 129 10.67 4.26 1.19
N LEU A 130 9.37 4.11 0.93
CA LEU A 130 8.41 3.60 1.91
C LEU A 130 7.36 2.69 1.27
N TYR A 131 7.13 1.53 1.90
CA TYR A 131 5.89 0.75 1.77
C TYR A 131 5.06 0.93 3.04
N LEU A 132 3.78 1.25 2.92
CA LEU A 132 2.87 1.51 4.05
C LEU A 132 1.61 0.68 3.87
N GLU A 133 1.40 -0.31 4.74
CA GLU A 133 0.18 -1.14 4.73
C GLU A 133 -0.12 -1.75 6.11
N GLY A 134 -1.26 -2.45 6.19
CA GLY A 134 -1.68 -3.19 7.38
C GLY A 134 -0.76 -4.35 7.76
N VAL A 135 -0.78 -4.73 9.04
CA VAL A 135 0.04 -5.82 9.62
C VAL A 135 -0.13 -7.19 8.94
N ASP A 136 -1.25 -7.43 8.28
CA ASP A 136 -1.49 -8.65 7.49
C ASP A 136 -0.60 -8.78 6.26
N GLN A 137 -0.08 -7.66 5.74
CA GLN A 137 0.71 -7.67 4.50
C GLN A 137 2.12 -8.26 4.66
N PHE A 138 2.58 -8.54 5.89
CA PHE A 138 3.82 -9.31 6.12
C PHE A 138 3.81 -10.70 5.52
N THR A 139 2.62 -11.29 5.35
CA THR A 139 2.47 -12.61 4.71
C THR A 139 1.87 -12.52 3.31
N GLY A 140 1.50 -11.31 2.89
CA GLY A 140 0.93 -10.97 1.59
C GLY A 140 1.88 -10.10 0.78
N TRP A 141 1.49 -8.85 0.56
CA TRP A 141 2.14 -7.97 -0.42
C TRP A 141 3.61 -7.66 -0.13
N PHE A 142 4.00 -7.46 1.13
CA PHE A 142 5.43 -7.22 1.46
C PHE A 142 6.28 -8.43 1.11
N GLN A 143 5.77 -9.62 1.39
CA GLN A 143 6.45 -10.89 1.14
C GLN A 143 6.56 -11.16 -0.36
N SER A 144 5.45 -11.04 -1.10
CA SER A 144 5.46 -11.29 -2.55
C SER A 144 6.30 -10.27 -3.30
N SER A 145 6.27 -9.00 -2.88
CA SER A 145 7.14 -7.96 -3.43
C SER A 145 8.61 -8.26 -3.18
N LEU A 146 8.98 -8.64 -1.95
CA LEU A 146 10.35 -9.00 -1.62
C LEU A 146 10.85 -10.19 -2.46
N ILE A 147 10.05 -11.25 -2.58
CA ILE A 147 10.40 -12.45 -3.35
C ILE A 147 10.61 -12.10 -4.82
N THR A 148 9.65 -11.42 -5.45
CA THR A 148 9.70 -11.10 -6.88
C THR A 148 10.81 -10.12 -7.21
N SER A 149 11.01 -9.08 -6.39
CA SER A 149 12.10 -8.10 -6.59
C SER A 149 13.47 -8.74 -6.43
N THR A 150 13.64 -9.62 -5.44
CA THR A 150 14.90 -10.34 -5.28
C THR A 150 15.16 -11.28 -6.46
N ALA A 151 14.12 -11.97 -6.96
CA ALA A 151 14.25 -12.87 -8.09
C ALA A 151 14.63 -12.15 -9.41
N LEU A 152 14.11 -10.93 -9.63
CA LEU A 152 14.29 -10.20 -10.90
C LEU A 152 15.36 -9.11 -10.87
N ARG A 153 15.65 -8.53 -9.70
CA ARG A 153 16.53 -7.35 -9.54
C ARG A 153 17.63 -7.50 -8.48
N ASP A 154 17.67 -8.66 -7.80
CA ASP A 154 18.60 -8.97 -6.71
C ASP A 154 18.65 -7.90 -5.59
N ARG A 155 17.47 -7.35 -5.25
CA ARG A 155 17.34 -6.27 -4.25
C ARG A 155 15.98 -6.28 -3.55
N CYS A 156 15.89 -5.54 -2.45
CA CYS A 156 14.61 -5.20 -1.83
C CYS A 156 13.85 -4.15 -2.65
N PRO A 157 12.50 -4.24 -2.74
CA PRO A 157 11.69 -3.25 -3.45
C PRO A 157 11.42 -1.98 -2.63
N PHE A 158 11.74 -1.99 -1.33
CA PHE A 158 11.52 -0.89 -0.38
C PHE A 158 12.73 -0.69 0.53
N LYS A 159 12.98 0.57 0.94
CA LYS A 159 13.97 0.93 1.98
C LYS A 159 13.37 0.87 3.39
N GLU A 160 12.12 1.29 3.52
CA GLU A 160 11.38 1.28 4.79
C GLU A 160 9.99 0.65 4.63
N ILE A 161 9.55 -0.07 5.65
CA ILE A 161 8.17 -0.54 5.81
C ILE A 161 7.56 0.20 7.02
N LEU A 162 6.41 0.85 6.85
CA LEU A 162 5.58 1.35 7.94
C LEU A 162 4.31 0.52 8.05
N VAL A 163 4.05 0.00 9.24
CA VAL A 163 2.89 -0.87 9.48
C VAL A 163 1.88 -0.22 10.40
N HIS A 164 0.62 -0.26 9.98
CA HIS A 164 -0.51 0.11 10.81
C HIS A 164 -1.35 -1.10 11.26
N GLY A 165 -2.13 -0.89 12.31
CA GLY A 165 -3.08 -1.87 12.81
C GLY A 165 -4.32 -2.04 11.93
N PHE A 166 -5.17 -3.01 12.29
CA PHE A 166 -6.49 -3.16 11.69
C PHE A 166 -7.47 -2.12 12.21
N ALA A 167 -8.31 -1.58 11.34
CA ALA A 167 -9.49 -0.87 11.81
C ALA A 167 -10.47 -1.87 12.47
N VAL A 168 -10.90 -1.55 13.68
CA VAL A 168 -11.79 -2.39 14.49
C VAL A 168 -12.97 -1.57 15.00
N ASP A 169 -14.05 -2.23 15.39
CA ASP A 169 -15.20 -1.53 15.96
C ASP A 169 -14.95 -1.03 17.39
N GLU A 170 -16.00 -0.51 18.03
CA GLU A 170 -15.95 -0.01 19.42
C GLU A 170 -15.63 -1.09 20.46
N LYS A 171 -15.85 -2.38 20.13
CA LYS A 171 -15.59 -3.52 21.01
C LYS A 171 -14.21 -4.12 20.75
N GLY A 172 -13.49 -3.61 19.75
CA GLY A 172 -12.22 -4.16 19.30
C GLY A 172 -12.38 -5.38 18.39
N GLU A 173 -13.58 -5.66 17.89
CA GLU A 173 -13.81 -6.77 16.98
C GLU A 173 -13.43 -6.37 15.54
N LYS A 174 -12.92 -7.35 14.79
CA LYS A 174 -12.61 -7.14 13.37
C LYS A 174 -13.91 -6.84 12.62
N MET A 175 -13.91 -5.74 11.86
CA MET A 175 -15.08 -5.35 11.09
C MET A 175 -15.38 -6.38 9.99
N SER A 176 -16.65 -6.80 9.88
CA SER A 176 -17.12 -7.70 8.82
C SER A 176 -18.59 -7.44 8.47
N LYS A 177 -18.92 -7.60 7.18
CA LYS A 177 -20.31 -7.42 6.71
C LYS A 177 -21.29 -8.36 7.41
N SER A 178 -20.86 -9.59 7.74
CA SER A 178 -21.67 -10.58 8.43
C SER A 178 -22.02 -10.19 9.87
N LEU A 179 -21.13 -9.50 10.57
CA LEU A 179 -21.37 -9.00 11.92
C LEU A 179 -22.14 -7.68 11.94
N GLY A 180 -22.29 -7.02 10.78
CA GLY A 180 -22.97 -5.73 10.66
C GLY A 180 -22.25 -4.57 11.38
N ASN A 181 -21.00 -4.76 11.80
CA ASN A 181 -20.19 -3.80 12.55
C ASN A 181 -19.25 -2.98 11.65
N VAL A 182 -19.49 -2.95 10.34
CA VAL A 182 -18.68 -2.17 9.39
C VAL A 182 -19.06 -0.70 9.50
N VAL A 183 -18.06 0.15 9.74
CA VAL A 183 -18.20 1.60 9.60
C VAL A 183 -17.71 1.98 8.21
N ASP A 184 -18.62 2.45 7.35
CA ASP A 184 -18.26 2.92 6.01
C ASP A 184 -17.60 4.31 6.09
N PRO A 185 -16.38 4.51 5.56
CA PRO A 185 -15.76 5.83 5.52
C PRO A 185 -16.62 6.89 4.82
N VAL A 186 -17.43 6.49 3.82
CA VAL A 186 -18.36 7.40 3.12
C VAL A 186 -19.47 7.86 4.05
N ASP A 187 -20.03 6.95 4.85
CA ASP A 187 -21.06 7.28 5.84
C ASP A 187 -20.50 8.21 6.94
N VAL A 188 -19.24 8.04 7.34
CA VAL A 188 -18.58 8.97 8.28
C VAL A 188 -18.46 10.37 7.67
N VAL A 189 -18.08 10.46 6.40
CA VAL A 189 -17.82 11.74 5.73
C VAL A 189 -19.11 12.47 5.39
N LEU A 190 -20.05 11.78 4.73
CA LEU A 190 -21.27 12.36 4.16
C LEU A 190 -22.50 12.22 5.06
N GLY A 191 -22.41 11.41 6.12
CA GLY A 191 -23.57 10.95 6.88
C GLY A 191 -24.21 9.75 6.18
N GLY A 192 -24.55 8.71 6.94
CA GLY A 192 -25.21 7.52 6.42
C GLY A 192 -26.71 7.52 6.66
N LYS A 193 -27.24 6.40 7.17
CA LYS A 193 -28.68 6.25 7.46
C LYS A 193 -29.13 7.16 8.61
N ALA A 194 -30.45 7.33 8.76
CA ALA A 194 -31.06 8.15 9.80
C ALA A 194 -30.42 7.90 11.19
N GLY A 195 -29.80 8.94 11.75
CA GLY A 195 -29.08 8.89 13.03
C GLY A 195 -27.55 8.95 12.94
N GLN A 196 -26.96 8.83 11.74
CA GLN A 196 -25.52 8.99 11.53
C GLN A 196 -25.18 10.42 11.09
N ASN A 197 -24.37 11.12 11.89
CA ASN A 197 -23.95 12.48 11.58
C ASN A 197 -22.88 12.46 10.47
N ALA A 198 -22.98 13.42 9.55
CA ALA A 198 -21.88 13.76 8.66
C ALA A 198 -20.77 14.44 9.48
N TYR A 199 -19.63 13.76 9.63
CA TYR A 199 -18.46 14.31 10.33
C TYR A 199 -17.58 15.15 9.40
N GLY A 200 -17.58 14.82 8.10
CA GLY A 200 -16.69 15.42 7.12
C GLY A 200 -15.30 14.79 7.07
N VAL A 201 -14.60 15.04 5.97
CA VAL A 201 -13.30 14.41 5.67
C VAL A 201 -12.20 14.78 6.66
N ASP A 202 -12.19 16.00 7.16
CA ASP A 202 -11.15 16.46 8.09
C ASP A 202 -11.24 15.75 9.44
N VAL A 203 -12.45 15.45 9.90
CA VAL A 203 -12.66 14.69 11.13
C VAL A 203 -12.17 13.25 10.97
N LEU A 204 -12.46 12.61 9.83
CA LEU A 204 -11.94 11.27 9.55
C LEU A 204 -10.41 11.27 9.48
N ARG A 205 -9.79 12.25 8.82
CA ARG A 205 -8.33 12.39 8.74
C ARG A 205 -7.70 12.66 10.10
N TRP A 206 -8.33 13.51 10.91
CA TRP A 206 -7.89 13.78 12.28
C TRP A 206 -7.93 12.52 13.14
N TRP A 207 -9.00 11.74 13.01
CA TRP A 207 -9.09 10.42 13.65
C TRP A 207 -7.92 9.51 13.25
N VAL A 208 -7.59 9.42 11.96
CA VAL A 208 -6.44 8.62 11.51
C VAL A 208 -5.15 9.10 12.17
N ALA A 209 -4.88 10.41 12.12
CA ALA A 209 -3.64 10.99 12.61
C ALA A 209 -3.47 10.85 14.13
N CYS A 210 -4.53 11.06 14.90
CA CYS A 210 -4.48 11.14 16.35
C CYS A 210 -4.80 9.82 17.05
N HIS A 211 -5.64 8.96 16.44
CA HIS A 211 -6.22 7.79 17.11
C HIS A 211 -5.93 6.46 16.39
N ALA A 212 -5.60 6.47 15.09
CA ALA A 212 -5.28 5.25 14.33
C ALA A 212 -3.77 4.92 14.27
N ASN A 213 -2.94 5.57 15.08
CA ASN A 213 -1.49 5.33 15.15
C ASN A 213 -1.10 4.08 15.98
N GLN A 214 -2.09 3.38 16.53
CA GLN A 214 -1.85 2.18 17.33
C GLN A 214 -1.39 1.02 16.45
N THR A 215 -0.32 0.37 16.89
CA THR A 215 0.44 -0.64 16.12
C THR A 215 -0.32 -1.93 15.80
N THR A 216 -1.51 -2.14 16.38
CA THR A 216 -2.31 -3.36 16.19
C THR A 216 -3.74 -3.12 15.78
N MET A 217 -4.39 -2.13 16.38
CA MET A 217 -5.84 -1.94 16.25
C MET A 217 -6.15 -0.45 16.30
N ALA A 218 -6.93 0.03 15.34
CA ALA A 218 -7.43 1.39 15.28
C ALA A 218 -8.95 1.35 15.49
N SER A 219 -9.40 1.65 16.70
CA SER A 219 -10.83 1.62 17.01
C SER A 219 -11.57 2.77 16.32
N VAL A 220 -12.64 2.41 15.62
CA VAL A 220 -13.59 3.33 15.00
C VAL A 220 -14.88 3.26 15.81
N SER A 221 -15.19 4.35 16.52
CA SER A 221 -16.43 4.47 17.28
C SER A 221 -16.99 5.88 17.17
N THR A 222 -18.31 6.01 17.33
CA THR A 222 -19.01 7.29 17.36
C THR A 222 -18.42 8.24 18.41
N ASN A 223 -18.00 7.70 19.57
CA ASN A 223 -17.40 8.50 20.63
C ASN A 223 -16.07 9.13 20.18
N ILE A 224 -15.17 8.33 19.60
CA ILE A 224 -13.88 8.82 19.11
C ILE A 224 -14.07 9.80 17.93
N LEU A 225 -15.05 9.55 17.05
CA LEU A 225 -15.37 10.46 15.95
C LEU A 225 -15.95 11.79 16.44
N ASN A 226 -16.80 11.77 17.49
CA ASN A 226 -17.26 12.98 18.16
C ASN A 226 -16.11 13.75 18.81
N GLN A 227 -15.20 13.07 19.50
CA GLN A 227 -14.00 13.69 20.05
C GLN A 227 -13.14 14.34 18.95
N SER A 228 -12.91 13.61 17.85
CA SER A 228 -12.16 14.13 16.69
C SER A 228 -12.83 15.36 16.09
N LYS A 229 -14.17 15.37 16.03
CA LYS A 229 -14.96 16.52 15.59
C LYS A 229 -14.75 17.73 16.50
N ASP A 230 -14.83 17.53 17.81
CA ASP A 230 -14.65 18.61 18.78
C ASP A 230 -13.23 19.20 18.71
N GLU A 231 -12.22 18.35 18.54
CA GLU A 231 -10.81 18.77 18.36
C GLU A 231 -10.63 19.59 17.06
N VAL A 232 -11.18 19.13 15.94
CA VAL A 232 -11.15 19.86 14.67
C VAL A 232 -11.89 21.20 14.78
N GLN A 233 -13.06 21.24 15.41
CA GLN A 233 -13.82 22.49 15.61
C GLN A 233 -13.07 23.47 16.52
N LYS A 234 -12.37 22.97 17.54
CA LYS A 234 -11.51 23.79 18.40
C LYS A 234 -10.37 24.42 17.61
N ILE A 235 -9.66 23.65 16.80
CA ILE A 235 -8.60 24.16 15.93
C ILE A 235 -9.15 25.21 14.97
N ARG A 236 -10.26 24.92 14.29
CA ARG A 236 -10.91 25.86 13.38
C ARG A 236 -11.32 27.15 14.08
N SER A 237 -11.82 27.08 15.31
CA SER A 237 -12.22 28.25 16.09
C SER A 237 -11.01 29.12 16.48
N ILE A 238 -9.90 28.50 16.88
CA ILE A 238 -8.63 29.20 17.17
C ILE A 238 -8.10 29.89 15.91
N LEU A 239 -8.07 29.20 14.78
CA LEU A 239 -7.62 29.78 13.51
C LEU A 239 -8.54 30.91 13.03
N ARG A 240 -9.86 30.76 13.16
CA ARG A 240 -10.82 31.81 12.82
C ARG A 240 -10.63 33.04 13.69
N PHE A 241 -10.40 32.86 15.00
CA PHE A 241 -10.09 33.97 15.90
C PHE A 241 -8.80 34.68 15.47
N ALA A 242 -7.72 33.93 15.21
CA ALA A 242 -6.44 34.50 14.78
C ALA A 242 -6.57 35.28 13.46
N ILE A 243 -7.27 34.73 12.46
CA ILE A 243 -7.53 35.42 11.18
C ILE A 243 -8.33 36.70 11.38
N SER A 244 -9.37 36.66 12.23
CA SER A 244 -10.20 37.83 12.49
C SER A 244 -9.44 38.93 13.26
N ALA A 245 -8.61 38.52 14.22
CA ALA A 245 -7.77 39.43 15.00
C ALA A 245 -6.63 40.07 14.19
N LEU A 246 -6.27 39.48 13.04
CA LEU A 246 -5.26 39.99 12.12
C LEU A 246 -5.86 40.61 10.85
N SER A 247 -7.19 40.80 10.80
CA SER A 247 -7.87 41.20 9.55
C SER A 247 -7.49 42.59 9.04
N ASP A 248 -7.09 43.48 9.94
CA ASP A 248 -6.62 44.85 9.69
C ASP A 248 -5.11 45.02 9.93
N TYR A 249 -4.42 43.96 10.35
CA TYR A 249 -2.99 43.99 10.62
C TYR A 249 -2.19 44.12 9.31
N GLN A 250 -1.29 45.10 9.27
CA GLN A 250 -0.31 45.27 8.20
C GLN A 250 1.07 45.01 8.81
N TYR A 251 1.84 44.14 8.16
CA TYR A 251 3.16 43.76 8.65
C TYR A 251 4.16 44.92 8.53
N ASP A 252 4.85 45.22 9.63
CA ASP A 252 6.02 46.11 9.67
C ASP A 252 7.23 45.38 10.29
N GLU A 253 8.42 45.58 9.73
CA GLU A 253 9.66 45.01 10.27
C GLU A 253 9.98 45.56 11.68
N GLU A 254 9.55 46.78 12.00
CA GLU A 254 9.75 47.38 13.32
C GLU A 254 8.87 46.75 14.41
N ASP A 255 7.77 46.08 14.06
CA ASP A 255 6.84 45.47 15.02
C ASP A 255 7.53 44.45 15.94
N PHE A 256 8.53 43.75 15.41
CA PHE A 256 9.28 42.76 16.17
C PHE A 256 10.04 43.42 17.34
N GLN A 257 10.53 44.64 17.18
CA GLN A 257 11.26 45.38 18.22
C GLN A 257 10.34 45.75 19.39
N HIS A 258 9.05 45.95 19.12
CA HIS A 258 8.03 46.34 20.08
C HIS A 258 7.25 45.17 20.70
N THR A 259 7.60 43.92 20.39
CA THR A 259 6.97 42.72 20.96
C THR A 259 7.11 42.63 22.48
N ARG A 260 6.02 42.25 23.16
CA ARG A 260 6.04 42.00 24.60
C ARG A 260 6.77 40.69 24.88
N LEU A 261 7.21 40.50 26.13
CA LEU A 261 7.87 39.25 26.55
C LEU A 261 6.99 38.01 26.31
N VAL A 262 5.66 38.14 26.48
CA VAL A 262 4.73 37.03 26.21
C VAL A 262 4.68 36.66 24.73
N ASP A 263 4.72 37.64 23.83
CA ASP A 263 4.70 37.41 22.38
C ASP A 263 5.98 36.68 21.95
N ARG A 264 7.13 37.14 22.47
CA ARG A 264 8.43 36.48 22.25
C ARG A 264 8.44 35.04 22.76
N TYR A 265 7.81 34.79 23.90
CA TYR A 265 7.68 33.43 24.44
C TYR A 265 6.82 32.53 23.54
N ILE A 266 5.67 33.01 23.05
CA ILE A 266 4.81 32.26 22.12
C ILE A 266 5.55 31.97 20.80
N LEU A 267 6.27 32.95 20.25
CA LEU A 267 7.09 32.76 19.05
C LEU A 267 8.21 31.73 19.28
N HIS A 268 8.82 31.71 20.46
CA HIS A 268 9.81 30.69 20.82
C HIS A 268 9.20 29.29 20.86
N LEU A 269 8.01 29.13 21.45
CA LEU A 269 7.29 27.84 21.43
C LEU A 269 6.94 27.40 20.01
N LEU A 270 6.49 28.33 19.15
CA LEU A 270 6.23 28.05 17.75
C LEU A 270 7.49 27.58 17.02
N TYR A 271 8.63 28.24 17.26
CA TYR A 271 9.92 27.83 16.71
C TYR A 271 10.32 26.43 17.16
N GLN A 272 10.14 26.11 18.45
CA GLN A 272 10.41 24.75 18.96
C GLN A 272 9.53 23.69 18.29
N ILE A 273 8.23 23.97 18.12
CA ILE A 273 7.30 23.07 17.45
C ILE A 273 7.69 22.90 15.98
N HIS A 274 8.03 23.99 15.29
CA HIS A 274 8.50 23.95 13.92
C HIS A 274 9.77 23.08 13.79
N GLY A 275 10.74 23.27 14.68
CA GLY A 275 11.97 22.45 14.70
C GLY A 275 11.69 20.96 14.91
N LYS A 276 10.76 20.61 15.80
CA LYS A 276 10.33 19.22 16.02
C LYS A 276 9.60 18.63 14.80
N ASN A 277 8.69 19.37 14.21
CA ASN A 277 7.93 18.91 13.04
C ASN A 277 8.84 18.69 11.82
N SER A 278 9.82 19.58 11.61
CA SER A 278 10.82 19.44 10.56
C SER A 278 11.69 18.19 10.71
N GLN A 279 11.83 17.64 11.92
CA GLN A 279 12.50 16.35 12.17
C GLN A 279 11.58 15.14 11.93
N ILE A 280 10.28 15.28 12.16
CA ILE A 280 9.27 14.23 11.92
C ILE A 280 8.94 14.11 10.42
N LEU A 281 8.93 15.23 9.69
CA LEU A 281 8.73 15.30 8.24
C LEU A 281 9.94 14.82 7.41
N VAL A 282 11.04 14.38 8.04
CA VAL A 282 12.21 13.77 7.35
C VAL A 282 11.93 12.33 6.92
N LEU A 283 10.66 11.97 6.69
CA LEU A 283 10.32 11.07 5.59
C LEU A 283 10.39 11.90 4.31
N ARG A 284 11.62 12.19 3.86
CA ARG A 284 11.87 12.94 2.61
C ARG A 284 11.27 12.13 1.46
N ILE A 285 10.12 12.59 0.97
CA ILE A 285 9.66 12.37 -0.40
C ILE A 285 10.61 13.13 -1.32
#